data_AF-A0A0L0SA92-F1
#
_entry.id   AF-A0A0L0SA92-F1
#
_cell.length_a   1.000
_cell.length_b   1.000
_cell.length_c   1.000
_cell.angle_alpha   90.00
_cell.angle_beta   90.00
_cell.angle_gamma   90.00
#
_symmetry.space_group_name_H-M   'P 1'
#
loop_
_entity.id
_entity.type
_entity.pdbx_description
1 polymer ?
#
loop_
_entity_poly.entity_id
_entity_poly.type
_entity_poly.pdbx_seq_one_letter_code
_entity_poly.pdbx_strand_id
1 'polypeptide(L)'
;MRAQRPASKGAQGPHSRQARGPSSGNARSRNTDTAPQLLSVPPEQLTWAHRAMAFASTHSKRLAKYGCKTHLTKIDQELAKAVRATFPTIDLLTLDVAQFTDEVVKRKWAALAQRYAAS
;
A
#
# COMPACT_ATOMS: atom_id res chain seq x y z
N MET A 1 60.29 -26.15 -44.09
CA MET A 1 59.62 -26.80 -45.25
C MET A 1 58.59 -25.84 -45.83
N ARG A 2 58.56 -25.74 -47.17
CA ARG A 2 57.51 -25.17 -48.08
C ARG A 2 56.08 -25.57 -47.63
N ALA A 3 54.96 -24.94 -47.99
CA ALA A 3 54.63 -23.83 -48.90
C ALA A 3 53.19 -23.33 -48.66
N GLN A 4 52.96 -22.13 -49.22
CA GLN A 4 51.77 -21.38 -49.62
C GLN A 4 50.40 -22.10 -49.85
N ARG A 5 49.34 -21.34 -49.49
CA ARG A 5 47.92 -21.24 -49.96
C ARG A 5 47.62 -21.72 -51.41
N PRO A 6 46.36 -22.11 -51.78
CA PRO A 6 45.26 -21.14 -52.00
C PRO A 6 43.80 -21.62 -51.79
N ALA A 7 42.89 -20.68 -51.98
CA ALA A 7 41.43 -20.74 -51.84
C ALA A 7 40.69 -21.36 -53.05
N SER A 8 39.48 -21.87 -52.83
CA SER A 8 38.34 -21.96 -53.78
C SER A 8 37.06 -22.26 -52.98
N LYS A 9 36.05 -21.37 -52.88
CA LYS A 9 34.96 -20.98 -53.82
C LYS A 9 33.87 -22.06 -54.01
N GLY A 10 32.62 -21.69 -53.71
CA GLY A 10 31.36 -22.41 -54.04
C GLY A 10 30.71 -23.05 -52.81
N ALA A 11 29.42 -22.94 -52.51
CA ALA A 11 28.27 -22.48 -53.28
C ALA A 11 27.15 -21.98 -52.33
N GLN A 12 26.42 -20.96 -52.78
CA GLN A 12 25.13 -20.56 -52.24
C GLN A 12 24.08 -21.64 -52.59
N GLY A 13 23.31 -22.08 -51.61
CA GLY A 13 22.08 -22.87 -51.81
C GLY A 13 20.87 -22.01 -51.41
N PRO A 14 19.84 -21.85 -52.28
CA PRO A 14 18.66 -21.06 -51.99
C PRO A 14 17.49 -21.91 -51.43
N HIS A 15 16.65 -21.25 -50.62
CA HIS A 15 15.25 -21.56 -50.29
C HIS A 15 14.85 -22.97 -49.80
N SER A 16 14.41 -23.05 -48.54
CA SER A 16 13.18 -23.77 -48.17
C SER A 16 12.55 -23.20 -46.90
N ARG A 17 11.22 -23.11 -46.96
CA ARG A 17 10.30 -22.33 -46.15
C ARG A 17 9.57 -23.26 -45.18
N GLN A 18 9.34 -22.82 -43.94
CA GLN A 18 8.12 -22.97 -43.13
C GLN A 18 8.32 -23.41 -41.65
N ALA A 19 7.78 -22.52 -40.80
CA ALA A 19 6.94 -22.80 -39.64
C ALA A 19 7.54 -23.51 -38.41
N ARG A 20 7.77 -22.71 -37.37
CA ARG A 20 7.10 -22.85 -36.06
C ARG A 20 7.42 -21.63 -35.19
N GLY A 21 6.45 -20.77 -34.97
CA GLY A 21 6.53 -19.77 -33.92
C GLY A 21 6.33 -20.42 -32.55
N PRO A 22 6.74 -19.76 -31.46
CA PRO A 22 6.01 -19.79 -30.22
C PRO A 22 5.06 -18.60 -30.19
N SER A 23 3.77 -18.92 -30.34
CA SER A 23 2.72 -18.17 -29.69
C SER A 23 2.94 -18.26 -28.17
N SER A 24 3.18 -17.13 -27.52
CA SER A 24 2.93 -16.91 -26.10
C SER A 24 2.93 -15.38 -25.94
N GLY A 25 1.80 -14.70 -25.86
CA GLY A 25 0.74 -14.98 -24.91
C GLY A 25 1.23 -14.56 -23.52
N ASN A 26 0.58 -13.54 -22.95
CA ASN A 26 0.76 -12.97 -21.61
C ASN A 26 1.83 -11.88 -21.39
N ALA A 27 1.43 -10.62 -21.63
CA ALA A 27 1.88 -9.50 -20.79
C ALA A 27 0.81 -8.39 -20.64
N ARG A 28 -0.48 -8.72 -20.79
CA ARG A 28 -1.55 -7.89 -20.21
C ARG A 28 -1.91 -8.51 -18.86
N SER A 29 -1.01 -8.31 -17.90
CA SER A 29 -1.34 -8.59 -16.50
C SER A 29 -2.55 -7.71 -16.14
N ARG A 30 -3.61 -8.38 -15.70
CA ARG A 30 -4.94 -7.87 -15.39
C ARG A 30 -4.87 -6.62 -14.49
N ASN A 31 -5.21 -5.46 -15.04
CA ASN A 31 -5.62 -4.28 -14.27
C ASN A 31 -7.15 -4.14 -14.27
N THR A 32 -7.90 -5.25 -14.21
CA THR A 32 -9.37 -5.22 -14.26
C THR A 32 -10.05 -5.90 -13.08
N ASP A 33 -9.31 -6.47 -12.12
CA ASP A 33 -9.90 -7.13 -10.94
C ASP A 33 -10.21 -6.18 -9.78
N THR A 34 -9.73 -4.94 -9.80
CA THR A 34 -10.03 -3.95 -8.75
C THR A 34 -11.44 -3.36 -8.88
N ALA A 35 -11.94 -3.23 -10.12
CA ALA A 35 -13.23 -2.63 -10.41
C ALA A 35 -14.43 -3.40 -9.81
N PRO A 36 -14.53 -4.74 -9.92
CA PRO A 36 -15.65 -5.47 -9.33
C PRO A 36 -15.60 -5.54 -7.79
N GLN A 37 -14.42 -5.50 -7.17
CA GLN A 37 -14.31 -5.46 -5.70
C GLN A 37 -14.76 -4.11 -5.13
N LEU A 38 -14.49 -3.00 -5.82
CA LEU A 38 -14.93 -1.67 -5.40
C LEU A 38 -16.46 -1.50 -5.39
N LEU A 39 -17.19 -2.26 -6.21
CA LEU A 39 -18.66 -2.28 -6.21
C LEU A 39 -19.26 -2.98 -4.98
N SER A 40 -18.48 -3.82 -4.30
CA SER A 40 -18.88 -4.52 -3.07
C SER A 40 -18.57 -3.73 -1.79
N VAL A 41 -17.72 -2.70 -1.86
CA VAL A 41 -17.33 -1.90 -0.70
C VAL A 41 -18.40 -0.84 -0.47
N PRO A 42 -19.01 -0.76 0.73
CA PRO A 42 -19.95 0.29 1.05
C PRO A 42 -19.37 1.69 0.75
N PRO A 43 -20.15 2.62 0.17
CA PRO A 43 -19.67 3.94 -0.22
C PRO A 43 -19.07 4.74 0.95
N GLU A 44 -19.53 4.47 2.18
CA GLU A 44 -18.99 5.03 3.41
C GLU A 44 -17.53 4.61 3.65
N GLN A 45 -17.21 3.33 3.42
CA GLN A 45 -15.85 2.81 3.58
C GLN A 45 -14.90 3.40 2.53
N LEU A 46 -15.37 3.59 1.29
CA LEU A 46 -14.60 4.28 0.24
C LEU A 46 -14.32 5.74 0.61
N THR A 47 -15.34 6.44 1.11
CA THR A 47 -15.21 7.84 1.55
C THR A 47 -14.24 7.95 2.72
N TRP A 48 -14.33 7.03 3.69
CA TRP A 48 -13.42 6.97 4.82
C TRP A 48 -11.97 6.70 4.38
N ALA A 49 -11.77 5.72 3.48
CA ALA A 49 -10.44 5.38 2.97
C ALA A 49 -9.79 6.57 2.25
N HIS A 50 -10.53 7.29 1.40
CA HIS A 50 -10.03 8.50 0.75
C HIS A 50 -9.63 9.58 1.76
N ARG A 51 -10.46 9.83 2.78
CA ARG A 51 -10.14 10.82 3.84
C ARG A 51 -8.91 10.40 4.64
N ALA A 52 -8.81 9.13 5.01
CA ALA A 52 -7.67 8.59 5.75
C ALA A 52 -6.35 8.74 4.98
N MET A 53 -6.35 8.40 3.68
CA MET A 53 -5.16 8.56 2.82
C MET A 53 -4.75 10.03 2.67
N ALA A 54 -5.72 10.91 2.41
CA ALA A 54 -5.46 12.34 2.27
C ALA A 54 -4.89 12.95 3.56
N PHE A 55 -5.46 12.56 4.71
CA PHE A 55 -4.98 12.98 6.02
C PHE A 55 -3.54 12.48 6.28
N ALA A 56 -3.26 11.20 6.08
CA ALA A 56 -1.94 10.62 6.31
C ALA A 56 -0.86 11.30 5.45
N SER A 57 -1.14 11.54 4.16
CA SER A 57 -0.23 12.25 3.25
C SER A 57 0.04 13.68 3.72
N THR A 58 -1.00 14.40 4.10
CA THR A 58 -0.89 15.79 4.56
C THR A 58 -0.13 15.88 5.89
N HIS A 59 -0.44 14.98 6.83
CA HIS A 59 0.17 14.95 8.14
C HIS A 59 1.65 14.57 8.07
N SER A 60 2.02 13.58 7.25
CA SER A 60 3.42 13.21 7.01
C SER A 60 4.25 14.38 6.46
N LYS A 61 3.73 15.10 5.45
CA LYS A 61 4.38 16.32 4.92
C LYS A 61 4.54 17.40 5.99
N ARG A 62 3.53 17.58 6.84
CA ARG A 62 3.57 18.55 7.94
C ARG A 62 4.62 18.17 8.97
N LEU A 63 4.71 16.90 9.36
CA LEU A 63 5.73 16.39 10.27
C LEU A 63 7.14 16.57 9.69
N ALA A 64 7.33 16.29 8.40
CA ALA A 64 8.62 16.50 7.73
C ALA A 64 9.06 17.98 7.73
N LYS A 65 8.12 18.92 7.62
CA LYS A 65 8.41 20.36 7.58
C LYS A 65 8.57 21.00 8.96
N TYR A 66 7.74 20.61 9.93
CA TYR A 66 7.63 21.30 11.23
C TYR A 66 8.08 20.43 12.43
N GLY A 67 8.41 19.17 12.20
CA GLY A 67 8.79 18.21 13.24
C GLY A 67 7.65 17.94 14.23
N CYS A 68 8.00 17.50 15.43
CA CYS A 68 7.06 17.10 16.48
C CYS A 68 6.26 18.25 17.13
N LYS A 69 6.35 19.47 16.61
CA LYS A 69 5.65 20.65 17.14
C LYS A 69 4.23 20.81 16.60
N THR A 70 3.75 19.83 15.83
CA THR A 70 2.42 19.88 15.22
C THR A 70 1.37 19.36 16.18
N HIS A 71 0.46 20.24 16.61
CA HIS A 71 -0.75 19.84 17.31
C HIS A 71 -1.81 19.33 16.31
N LEU A 72 -2.45 18.21 16.62
CA LEU A 72 -3.59 17.64 15.90
C LEU A 72 -4.87 18.40 16.27
N THR A 73 -5.05 18.68 17.57
CA THR A 73 -6.19 19.37 18.15
C THR A 73 -5.77 20.27 19.31
N LYS A 74 -6.69 21.14 19.78
CA LYS A 74 -6.46 21.99 20.97
C LYS A 74 -6.39 21.18 22.27
N ILE A 75 -6.89 19.94 22.27
CA ILE A 75 -7.01 19.07 23.45
C ILE A 75 -5.99 17.92 23.43
N ASP A 76 -4.97 17.98 22.57
CA ASP A 76 -4.01 16.88 22.38
C ASP A 76 -3.39 16.37 23.68
N GLN A 77 -3.01 17.28 24.59
CA GLN A 77 -2.40 16.90 25.86
C GLN A 77 -3.38 16.15 26.77
N GLU A 78 -4.63 16.61 26.82
CA GLU A 78 -5.67 15.96 27.61
C GLU A 78 -6.01 14.59 27.02
N LEU A 79 -6.19 14.53 25.69
CA LEU A 79 -6.49 13.30 24.98
C LEU A 79 -5.36 12.28 25.14
N ALA A 80 -4.10 12.68 25.01
CA ALA A 80 -2.95 11.80 25.23
C ALA A 80 -2.92 11.24 26.66
N LYS A 81 -3.27 12.05 27.67
CA LYS A 81 -3.39 11.60 29.06
C LYS A 81 -4.53 10.60 29.23
N ALA A 82 -5.69 10.88 28.64
CA ALA A 82 -6.86 10.00 28.70
C ALA A 82 -6.60 8.65 27.99
N VAL A 83 -5.95 8.65 26.83
CA VAL A 83 -5.58 7.43 26.10
C VAL A 83 -4.63 6.58 26.95
N ARG A 84 -3.56 7.16 27.50
CA ARG A 84 -2.60 6.43 28.36
C ARG A 84 -3.26 5.86 29.63
N ALA A 85 -4.21 6.58 30.21
CA ALA A 85 -4.97 6.09 31.37
C ALA A 85 -5.93 4.95 31.01
N THR A 86 -6.54 5.01 29.82
CA THR A 86 -7.51 4.00 29.35
C THR A 86 -6.82 2.71 28.89
N PHE A 87 -5.64 2.85 28.30
CA PHE A 87 -4.86 1.76 27.71
C PHE A 87 -3.41 1.76 28.25
N PRO A 88 -3.21 1.42 29.53
CA PRO A 88 -1.88 1.46 30.15
C PRO A 88 -0.91 0.41 29.59
N THR A 89 -1.43 -0.66 28.99
CA THR A 89 -0.66 -1.80 28.48
C THR A 89 -0.47 -1.79 26.97
N ILE A 90 -1.17 -0.90 26.24
CA ILE A 90 -1.03 -0.79 24.80
C ILE A 90 0.17 0.10 24.50
N ASP A 91 1.14 -0.42 23.75
CA ASP A 91 2.19 0.43 23.21
C ASP A 91 1.62 1.28 22.07
N LEU A 92 1.44 2.57 22.36
CA LEU A 92 0.91 3.54 21.40
C LEU A 92 1.89 3.88 20.27
N LEU A 93 3.17 3.48 20.40
CA LEU A 93 4.16 3.63 19.33
C LEU A 93 4.08 2.50 18.32
N THR A 94 3.70 1.30 18.77
CA THR A 94 3.58 0.10 17.92
C THR A 94 2.21 -0.54 18.09
N LEU A 95 1.22 0.08 17.44
CA LEU A 95 -0.15 -0.44 17.43
C LEU A 95 -0.24 -1.70 16.54
N ASP A 96 -0.69 -2.80 17.12
CA ASP A 96 -1.02 -4.03 16.39
C ASP A 96 -2.55 -4.12 16.18
N VAL A 97 -2.96 -4.39 14.93
CA VAL A 97 -4.37 -4.58 14.56
C VAL A 97 -5.03 -5.68 15.39
N ALA A 98 -4.29 -6.72 15.77
CA ALA A 98 -4.81 -7.81 16.60
C ALA A 98 -5.35 -7.29 17.96
N GLN A 99 -4.72 -6.24 18.52
CA GLN A 99 -5.13 -5.65 19.80
C GLN A 99 -6.49 -4.93 19.72
N PHE A 100 -6.94 -4.57 18.51
CA PHE A 100 -8.24 -3.92 18.28
C PHE A 100 -9.37 -4.90 17.97
N THR A 101 -9.08 -6.21 17.96
CA THR A 101 -10.09 -7.24 17.76
C THR A 101 -10.82 -7.62 19.06
N ASP A 102 -10.20 -7.37 20.22
CA ASP A 102 -10.77 -7.60 21.55
C ASP A 102 -11.96 -6.67 21.81
N GLU A 103 -13.11 -7.26 22.17
CA GLU A 103 -14.36 -6.54 22.47
C GLU A 103 -14.25 -5.57 23.65
N VAL A 104 -13.45 -5.88 24.67
CA VAL A 104 -13.20 -4.98 25.80
C VAL A 104 -12.43 -3.75 25.34
N VAL A 105 -11.43 -3.95 24.49
CA VAL A 105 -10.63 -2.85 23.91
C VAL A 105 -11.52 -1.98 23.00
N LYS A 106 -12.35 -2.59 22.15
CA LYS A 106 -13.32 -1.86 21.32
C LYS A 106 -14.29 -1.02 22.15
N ARG A 107 -14.85 -1.57 23.24
CA ARG A 107 -15.74 -0.83 24.14
C ARG A 107 -15.03 0.36 24.80
N LYS A 108 -13.79 0.19 25.25
CA LYS A 108 -12.98 1.29 25.80
C LYS A 108 -12.73 2.39 24.77
N TRP A 109 -12.43 2.03 23.53
CA TRP A 109 -12.27 3.00 22.43
C TRP A 109 -13.59 3.73 22.12
N ALA A 110 -14.71 3.01 22.08
CA ALA A 110 -16.03 3.61 21.86
C ALA A 110 -16.40 4.60 22.97
N ALA A 111 -16.18 4.23 24.25
CA ALA A 111 -16.44 5.10 25.38
C ALA A 111 -15.55 6.36 25.36
N LEU A 112 -14.27 6.21 25.02
CA LEU A 112 -13.35 7.33 24.87
C LEU A 112 -13.80 8.27 23.74
N ALA A 113 -14.17 7.71 22.58
CA ALA A 113 -14.66 8.49 21.45
C ALA A 113 -15.94 9.27 21.80
N GLN A 114 -16.89 8.65 22.51
CA GLN A 114 -18.12 9.30 22.96
C GLN A 114 -17.84 10.48 23.89
N ARG A 115 -16.90 10.33 24.83
CA ARG A 115 -16.51 11.40 25.76
C ARG A 115 -16.04 12.66 25.05
N TYR A 116 -15.29 12.50 23.95
CA TYR A 116 -14.73 13.61 23.19
C TYR A 116 -15.56 14.02 21.96
N ALA A 117 -16.59 13.25 21.60
CA ALA A 117 -17.54 13.64 20.55
C ALA A 117 -18.53 14.73 21.02
N ALA A 118 -18.69 14.90 22.34
CA ALA A 118 -19.59 15.87 22.96
C ALA A 118 -18.90 17.18 23.41
N SER A 119 -17.60 17.33 23.15
CA SER A 119 -16.78 18.52 23.49
C SER A 119 -16.52 19.37 22.27
#